data_AF-A0A453H4U5-F1
#
_entry.id   AF-A0A453H4U5-F1
#
_cell.length_a   1.000
_cell.length_b   1.000
_cell.length_c   1.000
_cell.angle_alpha   90.00
_cell.angle_beta   90.00
_cell.angle_gamma   90.00
#
_symmetry.space_group_name_H-M   'P 1'
#
loop_
_entity.id
_entity.type
_entity.pdbx_description
1 polymer ?
#
loop_
_entity_poly.entity_id
_entity_poly.type
_entity_poly.pdbx_seq_one_letter_code
_entity_poly.pdbx_strand_id
1 'polypeptide(L)'
;AVESLDYEVIENYAYREEQAQRSKFWVPYYIMLKWFFALLIGVGTGLAAIFINLAVENFSGWKFTLTFAIIQHSYFVGFLVYILLNLALVFSSVYIVTQFAPAAAGSGIPEIKGYLNGVDTHGILLFRTLVGKIFGSIGSVGGGLALGKEGPLVHTGACIASLLGQGGSAKYHLNSRWVQIFESDRDRRDLVTCGCAAGVAAAFRAPVGGVLFALEEVTSWWRSHLMWRVFFTSAVVAVVVRSAMNWCDSGKCGHFGAGGFIIWDISGGQEDYSYQELLPVAIIGVIGGLLGALFNQLTLYITKWRRTYLHKKGKRVQIFEACLISLITSTVSFVLPLLRKCSPCPELETNSGIQCPHPPGTDGNFVNFYCSKDNEYNDLATIFFNSQDDAIRNLFSAKTFHEYSAQSLITFLVMFYSLAVVTFGTAVPAGQFVPGIMIGSTYGRLVGMSVVKFYKKLNVDEGTYALLGAASFLGGSMRMTVSLCVIMVEITNNLQLLPLIMLVLLISKAVGDFFNEGLYEEQARLKGIPLLDSRPKQVMRNMNAKDACKNQKVVCLPRVSRVVDIVSVLQSNKHNGFPVSRCQF
;
A
#
# COMPACT_ATOMS: atom_id res chain seq x y z
N ALA A 1 10.51 22.40 -8.99
CA ALA A 1 9.21 23.07 -8.94
C ALA A 1 8.14 22.01 -9.11
N VAL A 2 6.92 22.28 -8.64
CA VAL A 2 5.76 21.44 -8.90
C VAL A 2 5.04 22.08 -10.08
N GLU A 3 4.83 21.32 -11.16
CA GLU A 3 4.19 21.81 -12.39
C GLU A 3 2.82 21.13 -12.56
N SER A 4 1.99 21.63 -13.48
CA SER A 4 0.74 20.98 -13.87
C SER A 4 0.92 20.14 -15.14
N LEU A 5 0.15 19.06 -15.27
CA LEU A 5 0.03 18.29 -16.51
C LEU A 5 -0.97 18.94 -17.46
N ASP A 6 -0.62 19.02 -18.74
CA ASP A 6 -1.47 19.59 -19.79
C ASP A 6 -2.45 18.52 -20.30
N TYR A 7 -3.54 18.34 -19.57
CA TYR A 7 -4.52 17.30 -19.86
C TYR A 7 -5.45 17.63 -21.05
N GLU A 8 -5.72 18.91 -21.26
CA GLU A 8 -6.58 19.37 -22.34
C GLU A 8 -5.81 19.34 -23.65
N VAL A 9 -6.39 18.71 -24.67
CA VAL A 9 -5.77 18.65 -25.99
C VAL A 9 -5.91 20.02 -26.64
N ILE A 10 -4.78 20.64 -26.98
CA ILE A 10 -4.78 21.93 -27.66
C ILE A 10 -5.21 21.72 -29.12
N GLU A 11 -6.46 22.03 -29.43
CA GLU A 11 -7.01 21.96 -30.79
C GLU A 11 -6.50 23.10 -31.68
N ASN A 12 -5.21 23.09 -32.01
CA ASN A 12 -4.63 24.03 -32.96
C ASN A 12 -4.77 23.54 -34.42
N TYR A 13 -4.41 24.40 -35.38
CA TYR A 13 -4.47 24.07 -36.80
C TYR A 13 -3.62 22.84 -37.15
N ALA A 14 -2.40 22.74 -36.59
CA ALA A 14 -1.50 21.61 -36.82
C ALA A 14 -2.08 20.28 -36.34
N TYR A 15 -2.72 20.26 -35.16
CA TYR A 15 -3.40 19.08 -34.62
C TYR A 15 -4.57 18.66 -35.52
N ARG A 16 -5.35 19.62 -36.04
CA ARG A 16 -6.45 19.34 -36.97
C ARG A 16 -5.95 18.82 -38.31
N GLU A 17 -4.84 19.36 -38.82
CA GLU A 17 -4.20 18.92 -40.05
C GLU A 17 -3.64 17.50 -39.90
N GLU A 18 -2.92 17.22 -38.81
CA GLU A 18 -2.45 15.87 -38.48
C GLU A 18 -3.64 14.89 -38.37
N GLN A 19 -4.72 15.30 -37.72
CA GLN A 19 -5.92 14.49 -37.59
C GLN A 19 -6.63 14.25 -38.93
N ALA A 20 -6.59 15.21 -39.86
CA ALA A 20 -7.14 15.07 -41.20
C ALA A 20 -6.28 14.17 -42.10
N GLN A 21 -4.96 14.15 -41.91
CA GLN A 21 -4.03 13.28 -42.64
C GLN A 21 -4.09 11.82 -42.15
N ARG A 22 -4.61 11.55 -40.95
CA ARG A 22 -4.74 10.20 -40.40
C ARG A 22 -5.75 9.37 -41.20
N SER A 23 -5.30 8.22 -41.68
CA SER A 23 -6.14 7.23 -42.36
C SER A 23 -7.28 6.74 -41.45
N LYS A 24 -8.40 6.30 -42.04
CA LYS A 24 -9.49 5.65 -41.31
C LYS A 24 -9.02 4.42 -40.49
N PHE A 25 -7.94 3.77 -40.92
CA PHE A 25 -7.33 2.64 -40.20
C PHE A 25 -6.50 3.05 -38.98
N TRP A 26 -6.18 4.34 -38.83
CA TRP A 26 -5.34 4.82 -37.73
C TRP A 26 -6.06 4.74 -36.38
N VAL A 27 -7.34 5.10 -36.32
CA VAL A 27 -8.15 5.02 -35.09
C VAL A 27 -8.24 3.60 -34.53
N PRO A 28 -8.63 2.56 -35.29
CA PRO A 28 -8.67 1.20 -34.75
C PRO A 28 -7.27 0.69 -34.40
N TYR A 29 -6.23 1.00 -35.19
CA TYR A 29 -4.84 0.66 -34.85
C TYR A 29 -4.41 1.28 -33.51
N TYR A 30 -4.70 2.56 -33.31
CA TYR A 30 -4.36 3.29 -32.10
C TYR A 30 -5.10 2.76 -30.86
N ILE A 31 -6.37 2.36 -31.02
CA ILE A 31 -7.14 1.66 -29.97
C ILE A 31 -6.49 0.31 -29.64
N MET A 32 -6.16 -0.50 -30.65
CA MET A 32 -5.50 -1.80 -30.46
C MET A 32 -4.17 -1.66 -29.72
N LEU A 33 -3.40 -0.62 -30.05
CA LEU A 33 -2.16 -0.32 -29.35
C LEU A 33 -2.41 -0.03 -27.87
N LYS A 34 -3.42 0.77 -27.51
CA LYS A 34 -3.76 1.02 -26.10
C LYS A 34 -4.09 -0.26 -25.33
N TRP A 35 -4.79 -1.20 -25.95
CA TRP A 35 -5.08 -2.51 -25.37
C TRP A 35 -3.82 -3.38 -25.24
N PHE A 36 -2.92 -3.33 -26.21
CA PHE A 36 -1.64 -4.03 -26.15
C PHE A 36 -0.74 -3.50 -25.01
N PHE A 37 -0.65 -2.18 -24.84
CA PHE A 37 0.08 -1.60 -23.72
C PHE A 37 -0.59 -1.91 -22.38
N ALA A 38 -1.92 -1.91 -22.31
CA ALA A 38 -2.66 -2.36 -21.14
C ALA A 38 -2.28 -3.81 -20.76
N LEU A 39 -2.19 -4.72 -21.73
CA LEU A 39 -1.71 -6.09 -21.52
C LEU A 39 -0.27 -6.13 -20.98
N LEU A 40 0.65 -5.39 -21.61
CA LEU A 40 2.06 -5.34 -21.18
C LEU A 40 2.22 -4.77 -19.77
N ILE A 41 1.45 -3.74 -19.41
CA ILE A 41 1.44 -3.16 -18.07
C ILE A 41 0.97 -4.19 -17.05
N GLY A 42 -0.09 -4.93 -17.35
CA GLY A 42 -0.59 -6.00 -16.49
C GLY A 42 0.44 -7.10 -16.26
N VAL A 43 1.05 -7.61 -17.34
CA VAL A 43 2.11 -8.65 -17.25
C VAL A 43 3.33 -8.14 -16.49
N GLY A 44 3.82 -6.95 -16.84
CA GLY A 44 5.01 -6.36 -16.20
C GLY A 44 4.81 -6.10 -14.70
N THR A 45 3.64 -5.59 -14.32
CA THR A 45 3.31 -5.34 -12.91
C THR A 45 3.14 -6.65 -12.14
N GLY A 46 2.49 -7.66 -12.73
CA GLY A 46 2.35 -8.99 -12.13
C GLY A 46 3.70 -9.67 -11.88
N LEU A 47 4.61 -9.65 -12.88
CA LEU A 47 5.97 -10.20 -12.73
C LEU A 47 6.79 -9.47 -11.66
N ALA A 48 6.69 -8.13 -11.60
CA ALA A 48 7.36 -7.35 -10.56
C ALA A 48 6.83 -7.70 -9.16
N ALA A 49 5.53 -7.92 -9.01
CA ALA A 49 4.92 -8.34 -7.76
C ALA A 49 5.39 -9.74 -7.32
N ILE A 50 5.39 -10.71 -8.25
CA ILE A 50 5.88 -12.07 -7.99
C ILE A 50 7.35 -12.01 -7.53
N PHE A 51 8.18 -11.21 -8.19
CA PHE A 51 9.58 -11.04 -7.81
C PHE A 51 9.74 -10.45 -6.41
N ILE A 52 8.98 -9.40 -6.06
CA ILE A 52 9.03 -8.79 -4.72
C ILE A 52 8.58 -9.80 -3.66
N ASN A 53 7.46 -10.49 -3.87
CA ASN A 53 6.90 -11.44 -2.90
C ASN A 53 7.87 -12.59 -2.64
N LEU A 54 8.37 -13.22 -3.70
CA LEU A 54 9.31 -14.32 -3.60
C LEU A 54 10.64 -13.91 -2.95
N ALA A 55 11.15 -12.71 -3.27
CA ALA A 55 12.36 -12.20 -2.65
C ALA A 55 12.16 -11.94 -1.15
N VAL A 56 11.06 -11.29 -0.75
CA VAL A 56 10.73 -11.01 0.66
C VAL A 56 10.58 -12.31 1.45
N GLU A 57 9.85 -13.28 0.90
CA GLU A 57 9.66 -14.60 1.52
C GLU A 57 11.00 -15.31 1.72
N ASN A 58 11.85 -15.38 0.69
CA ASN A 58 13.16 -16.03 0.79
C ASN A 58 14.07 -15.36 1.84
N PHE A 59 14.16 -14.03 1.84
CA PHE A 59 14.98 -13.32 2.82
C PHE A 59 14.44 -13.49 4.24
N SER A 60 13.11 -13.47 4.41
CA SER A 60 12.47 -13.70 5.70
C SER A 60 12.69 -15.15 6.17
N GLY A 61 12.58 -16.13 5.28
CA GLY A 61 12.71 -17.54 5.60
C GLY A 61 14.12 -17.97 5.95
N TRP A 62 15.12 -17.48 5.22
CA TRP A 62 16.52 -17.68 5.59
C TRP A 62 16.84 -17.06 6.94
N LYS A 63 16.33 -15.85 7.20
CA LYS A 63 16.50 -15.19 8.49
C LYS A 63 15.91 -16.01 9.63
N PHE A 64 14.66 -16.46 9.52
CA PHE A 64 14.00 -17.22 10.58
C PHE A 64 14.65 -18.59 10.78
N THR A 65 14.90 -19.34 9.70
CA THR A 65 15.55 -20.67 9.76
C THR A 65 16.90 -20.60 10.45
N LEU A 66 17.74 -19.63 10.06
CA LEU A 66 19.06 -19.46 10.65
C LEU A 66 18.98 -19.03 12.13
N THR A 67 18.02 -18.17 12.46
CA THR A 67 17.79 -17.73 13.85
C THR A 67 17.35 -18.92 14.72
N PHE A 68 16.38 -19.73 14.28
CA PHE A 68 15.90 -20.90 15.01
C PHE A 68 16.97 -21.99 15.16
N ALA A 69 17.80 -22.23 14.13
CA ALA A 69 18.90 -23.17 14.21
C ALA A 69 19.93 -22.77 15.29
N ILE A 70 20.24 -21.48 15.41
CA ILE A 70 21.21 -20.98 16.40
C ILE A 70 20.62 -20.93 17.81
N ILE A 71 19.32 -20.62 17.93
CA ILE A 71 18.62 -20.58 19.23
C ILE A 71 18.72 -21.93 19.95
N GLN A 72 18.73 -23.05 19.23
CA GLN A 72 18.90 -24.39 19.83
C GLN A 72 20.21 -24.53 20.62
N HIS A 73 21.25 -23.78 20.27
CA HIS A 73 22.53 -23.78 20.97
C HIS A 73 22.66 -22.64 21.99
N SER A 74 22.27 -21.42 21.61
CA SER A 74 22.34 -20.25 22.49
C SER A 74 21.34 -19.17 22.09
N TYR A 75 20.44 -18.82 23.01
CA TYR A 75 19.48 -17.73 22.83
C TYR A 75 20.15 -16.36 22.62
N PHE A 76 21.27 -16.09 23.30
CA PHE A 76 21.98 -14.81 23.16
C PHE A 76 22.60 -14.65 21.77
N VAL A 77 23.21 -15.72 21.23
CA VAL A 77 23.76 -15.69 19.88
C VAL A 77 22.64 -15.61 18.84
N GLY A 78 21.54 -16.34 19.04
CA GLY A 78 20.35 -16.24 18.18
C GLY A 78 19.77 -14.83 18.13
N PHE A 79 19.71 -14.15 19.28
CA PHE A 79 19.29 -12.75 19.39
C PHE A 79 20.19 -11.80 18.60
N LEU A 80 21.51 -11.92 18.76
CA LEU A 80 22.47 -11.08 18.02
C LEU A 80 22.37 -11.29 16.52
N VAL A 81 22.25 -12.53 16.07
CA VAL A 81 22.14 -12.86 14.65
C VAL A 81 20.85 -12.32 14.05
N TYR A 82 19.72 -12.46 14.75
CA TYR A 82 18.44 -11.89 14.34
C TYR A 82 18.52 -10.38 14.14
N ILE A 83 19.12 -9.66 15.09
CA ILE A 83 19.33 -8.20 15.00
C ILE A 83 20.23 -7.85 13.82
N LEU A 84 21.36 -8.54 13.65
CA LEU A 84 22.33 -8.24 12.59
C LEU A 84 21.73 -8.45 11.20
N LEU A 85 20.94 -9.51 11.00
CA LEU A 85 20.25 -9.78 9.73
C LEU A 85 19.20 -8.69 9.42
N ASN A 86 18.35 -8.34 10.38
CA ASN A 86 17.37 -7.27 10.20
C ASN A 86 18.06 -5.92 9.92
N LEU A 87 19.12 -5.59 10.66
CA LEU A 87 19.86 -4.35 10.49
C LEU A 87 20.52 -4.26 9.12
N ALA A 88 21.11 -5.36 8.62
CA ALA A 88 21.71 -5.42 7.29
C ALA A 88 20.69 -5.18 6.17
N LEU A 89 19.51 -5.82 6.25
CA LEU A 89 18.43 -5.66 5.27
C LEU A 89 17.85 -4.23 5.27
N VAL A 90 17.59 -3.67 6.45
CA VAL A 90 17.08 -2.30 6.58
C VAL A 90 18.13 -1.27 6.14
N PHE A 91 19.40 -1.45 6.52
CA PHE A 91 20.48 -0.58 6.09
C PHE A 91 20.60 -0.53 4.56
N SER A 92 20.54 -1.69 3.90
CA SER A 92 20.53 -1.80 2.44
C SER A 92 19.37 -1.01 1.82
N SER A 93 18.14 -1.18 2.35
CA SER A 93 16.96 -0.45 1.88
C SER A 93 17.11 1.07 1.99
N VAL A 94 17.51 1.58 3.16
CA VAL A 94 17.63 3.02 3.40
C VAL A 94 18.77 3.62 2.59
N TYR A 95 19.87 2.88 2.43
CA TYR A 95 21.00 3.33 1.61
C TYR A 95 20.59 3.50 0.14
N ILE A 96 19.84 2.55 -0.41
CA ILE A 96 19.28 2.65 -1.78
C ILE A 96 18.35 3.86 -1.89
N VAL A 97 17.42 4.08 -0.96
CA VAL A 97 16.51 5.22 -1.06
C VAL A 97 17.23 6.56 -0.90
N THR A 98 18.12 6.71 0.07
CA THR A 98 18.74 8.00 0.37
C THR A 98 19.81 8.42 -0.65
N GLN A 99 20.57 7.47 -1.21
CA GLN A 99 21.64 7.75 -2.17
C GLN A 99 21.20 7.56 -3.63
N PHE A 100 20.43 6.50 -3.89
CA PHE A 100 19.95 6.22 -5.23
C PHE A 100 18.63 6.96 -5.50
N ALA A 101 17.49 6.54 -4.96
CA ALA A 101 16.21 7.13 -5.34
C ALA A 101 15.48 7.80 -4.17
N PRO A 102 15.72 9.09 -3.87
CA PRO A 102 15.05 9.75 -2.73
C PRO A 102 13.54 9.89 -2.93
N ALA A 103 13.08 9.93 -4.19
CA ALA A 103 11.65 9.90 -4.54
C ALA A 103 10.99 8.54 -4.26
N ALA A 104 11.76 7.49 -3.93
CA ALA A 104 11.22 6.17 -3.62
C ALA A 104 10.70 6.05 -2.17
N ALA A 105 11.02 7.00 -1.30
CA ALA A 105 10.66 6.97 0.13
C ALA A 105 9.13 6.97 0.36
N GLY A 106 8.67 6.17 1.32
CA GLY A 106 7.25 6.00 1.64
C GLY A 106 6.49 5.14 0.63
N SER A 107 5.15 5.14 0.74
CA SER A 107 4.26 4.33 -0.10
C SER A 107 4.33 4.76 -1.57
N GLY A 108 4.24 6.07 -1.83
CA GLY A 108 4.14 6.62 -3.18
C GLY A 108 2.71 6.88 -3.65
N ILE A 109 1.69 6.38 -2.94
CA ILE A 109 0.29 6.66 -3.24
C ILE A 109 -0.01 8.18 -3.23
N PRO A 110 0.44 8.99 -2.25
CA PRO A 110 0.20 10.44 -2.27
C PRO A 110 0.75 11.14 -3.51
N GLU A 111 1.93 10.73 -3.98
CA GLU A 111 2.56 11.26 -5.18
C GLU A 111 1.80 10.89 -6.45
N ILE A 112 1.36 9.64 -6.55
CA ILE A 112 0.54 9.18 -7.67
C ILE A 112 -0.85 9.84 -7.65
N LYS A 113 -1.46 10.01 -6.48
CA LYS A 113 -2.72 10.77 -6.31
C LYS A 113 -2.53 12.21 -6.79
N GLY A 114 -1.41 12.86 -6.44
CA GLY A 114 -1.04 14.17 -6.98
C GLY A 114 -0.89 14.18 -8.50
N TYR A 115 -0.16 13.21 -9.05
CA TYR A 115 0.03 13.05 -10.48
C TYR A 115 -1.28 12.87 -11.25
N LEU A 116 -2.16 11.99 -10.78
CA LEU A 116 -3.49 11.80 -11.37
C LEU A 116 -4.46 12.94 -11.08
N ASN A 117 -4.19 13.80 -10.10
CA ASN A 117 -4.91 15.06 -9.88
C ASN A 117 -4.45 16.17 -10.86
N GLY A 118 -3.35 15.96 -11.59
CA GLY A 118 -2.81 16.88 -12.59
C GLY A 118 -1.51 17.56 -12.16
N VAL A 119 -0.86 17.08 -11.10
CA VAL A 119 0.36 17.69 -10.55
C VAL A 119 1.59 16.86 -10.92
N ASP A 120 2.47 17.39 -11.78
CA ASP A 120 3.73 16.74 -12.10
C ASP A 120 4.80 17.04 -11.04
N THR A 121 5.28 15.98 -10.40
CA THR A 121 6.33 16.05 -9.38
C THR A 121 7.62 15.47 -9.95
N HIS A 122 8.67 16.27 -10.00
CA HIS A 122 9.92 15.82 -10.60
C HIS A 122 10.47 14.58 -9.87
N GLY A 123 10.74 13.49 -10.59
CA GLY A 123 11.40 12.32 -10.02
C GLY A 123 10.52 11.08 -9.81
N ILE A 124 9.19 11.21 -9.84
CA ILE A 124 8.31 10.15 -9.33
C ILE A 124 8.27 8.91 -10.22
N LEU A 125 8.09 9.08 -11.53
CA LEU A 125 7.87 7.97 -12.47
C LEU A 125 9.14 7.53 -13.23
N LEU A 126 10.32 7.89 -12.72
CA LEU A 126 11.60 7.52 -13.35
C LEU A 126 11.98 6.06 -13.09
N PHE A 127 12.72 5.46 -14.02
CA PHE A 127 13.28 4.11 -13.89
C PHE A 127 14.12 3.93 -12.62
N ARG A 128 14.87 4.97 -12.21
CA ARG A 128 15.63 4.97 -10.95
C ARG A 128 14.71 4.76 -9.73
N THR A 129 13.54 5.38 -9.75
CA THR A 129 12.54 5.30 -8.67
C THR A 129 11.88 3.92 -8.65
N LEU A 130 11.58 3.34 -9.81
CA LEU A 130 11.11 1.94 -9.93
C LEU A 130 12.09 0.97 -9.26
N VAL A 131 13.36 1.00 -9.65
CA VAL A 131 14.41 0.13 -9.09
C VAL A 131 14.56 0.37 -7.59
N GLY A 132 14.59 1.64 -7.16
CA GLY A 132 14.69 1.99 -5.74
C GLY A 132 13.50 1.50 -4.91
N LYS A 133 12.29 1.47 -5.48
CA LYS A 133 11.10 0.95 -4.79
C LYS A 133 11.12 -0.56 -4.65
N ILE A 134 11.46 -1.29 -5.72
CA ILE A 134 11.52 -2.76 -5.70
C ILE A 134 12.54 -3.24 -4.66
N PHE A 135 13.80 -2.81 -4.76
CA PHE A 135 14.84 -3.28 -3.84
C PHE A 135 14.71 -2.69 -2.44
N GLY A 136 14.23 -1.46 -2.33
CA GLY A 136 13.98 -0.85 -1.03
C GLY A 136 12.82 -1.52 -0.28
N SER A 137 11.74 -1.94 -0.96
CA SER A 137 10.64 -2.67 -0.31
C SER A 137 11.06 -4.07 0.13
N ILE A 138 11.89 -4.77 -0.66
CA ILE A 138 12.42 -6.08 -0.28
C ILE A 138 13.23 -5.98 1.02
N GLY A 139 14.13 -5.00 1.13
CA GLY A 139 14.94 -4.81 2.34
C GLY A 139 14.16 -4.29 3.55
N SER A 140 13.16 -3.42 3.35
CA SER A 140 12.37 -2.88 4.47
C SER A 140 11.41 -3.91 5.06
N VAL A 141 10.70 -4.66 4.22
CA VAL A 141 9.75 -5.70 4.66
C VAL A 141 10.49 -6.96 5.12
N GLY A 142 11.49 -7.44 4.37
CA GLY A 142 12.31 -8.58 4.78
C GLY A 142 13.08 -8.33 6.09
N GLY A 143 13.46 -7.08 6.35
CA GLY A 143 14.09 -6.62 7.59
C GLY A 143 13.14 -6.55 8.81
N GLY A 144 11.87 -6.93 8.67
CA GLY A 144 10.92 -7.02 9.79
C GLY A 144 10.43 -5.69 10.34
N LEU A 145 10.58 -4.59 9.59
CA LEU A 145 9.94 -3.32 9.95
C LEU A 145 8.42 -3.46 9.87
N ALA A 146 7.68 -2.76 10.74
CA ALA A 146 6.22 -2.74 10.75
C ALA A 146 5.64 -1.97 9.54
N LEU A 147 5.86 -2.48 8.33
CA LEU A 147 5.57 -1.90 7.03
C LEU A 147 5.16 -3.00 6.03
N GLY A 148 4.27 -2.69 5.11
CA GLY A 148 3.88 -3.58 4.01
C GLY A 148 4.54 -3.23 2.66
N LYS A 149 4.60 -4.22 1.76
CA LYS A 149 5.05 -4.05 0.36
C LYS A 149 3.96 -3.52 -0.58
N GLU A 150 2.70 -3.59 -0.17
CA GLU A 150 1.54 -3.34 -1.04
C GLU A 150 1.40 -1.88 -1.50
N GLY A 151 1.68 -0.92 -0.63
CA GLY A 151 1.67 0.51 -1.01
C GLY A 151 2.71 0.83 -2.09
N PRO A 152 4.00 0.49 -1.89
CA PRO A 152 5.01 0.58 -2.93
C PRO A 152 4.65 -0.11 -4.25
N LEU A 153 3.91 -1.23 -4.22
CA LEU A 153 3.53 -1.97 -5.42
C LEU A 153 2.61 -1.17 -6.36
N VAL A 154 1.71 -0.35 -5.80
CA VAL A 154 0.88 0.59 -6.57
C VAL A 154 1.74 1.57 -7.36
N HIS A 155 2.77 2.14 -6.73
CA HIS A 155 3.69 3.06 -7.40
C HIS A 155 4.62 2.32 -8.38
N THR A 156 5.03 1.08 -8.07
CA THR A 156 5.78 0.23 -9.02
C THR A 156 4.99 0.03 -10.31
N GLY A 157 3.70 -0.31 -10.23
CA GLY A 157 2.82 -0.43 -11.40
C GLY A 157 2.66 0.89 -12.18
N ALA A 158 2.52 2.02 -11.47
CA ALA A 158 2.50 3.35 -12.09
C ALA A 158 3.81 3.67 -12.84
N CYS A 159 4.97 3.34 -12.27
CA CYS A 159 6.27 3.54 -12.93
C CYS A 159 6.41 2.67 -14.17
N ILE A 160 6.02 1.39 -14.11
CA ILE A 160 6.04 0.48 -15.28
C ILE A 160 5.16 1.04 -16.39
N ALA A 161 3.94 1.48 -16.06
CA ALA A 161 3.04 2.10 -17.02
C ALA A 161 3.60 3.38 -17.65
N SER A 162 4.23 4.24 -16.86
CA SER A 162 4.86 5.46 -17.38
C SER A 162 6.05 5.18 -18.28
N LEU A 163 6.90 4.21 -17.92
CA LEU A 163 8.09 3.84 -18.70
C LEU A 163 7.72 3.18 -20.03
N LEU A 164 6.72 2.31 -20.02
CA LEU A 164 6.17 1.74 -21.23
C LEU A 164 5.53 2.83 -22.10
N GLY A 165 4.71 3.72 -21.52
CA GLY A 165 4.06 4.80 -22.27
C GLY A 165 5.02 5.81 -22.93
N GLN A 166 6.17 6.10 -22.30
CA GLN A 166 7.17 7.03 -22.82
C GLN A 166 8.15 6.40 -23.82
N GLY A 167 8.13 5.07 -23.98
CA GLY A 167 9.07 4.37 -24.85
C GLY A 167 10.48 4.21 -24.30
N GLY A 168 10.64 4.30 -22.97
CA GLY A 168 11.89 4.04 -22.27
C GLY A 168 12.30 5.15 -21.30
N SER A 169 13.57 5.12 -20.87
CA SER A 169 14.12 6.13 -19.99
C SER A 169 14.89 7.18 -20.78
N ALA A 170 14.36 8.42 -20.79
CA ALA A 170 15.00 9.57 -21.43
C ALA A 170 16.46 9.79 -20.98
N LYS A 171 16.79 9.45 -19.73
CA LYS A 171 18.14 9.60 -19.18
C LYS A 171 19.15 8.62 -19.77
N TYR A 172 18.73 7.39 -20.06
CA TYR A 172 19.62 6.35 -20.59
C TYR A 172 19.59 6.26 -22.12
N HIS A 173 18.96 7.24 -22.80
CA HIS A 173 18.81 7.27 -24.27
C HIS A 173 18.20 5.97 -24.84
N LEU A 174 17.46 5.24 -24.01
CA LEU A 174 16.72 4.03 -24.38
C LEU A 174 15.35 4.39 -24.96
N ASN A 175 15.26 5.50 -25.69
CA ASN A 175 14.02 5.92 -26.36
C ASN A 175 13.90 5.13 -27.66
N SER A 176 13.23 3.98 -27.59
CA SER A 176 12.86 3.27 -28.81
C SER A 176 11.73 4.03 -29.50
N ARG A 177 11.97 4.55 -30.70
CA ARG A 177 10.96 5.23 -31.52
C ARG A 177 9.69 4.39 -31.76
N TRP A 178 9.81 3.07 -31.68
CA TRP A 178 8.69 2.14 -31.81
C TRP A 178 7.70 2.18 -30.64
N VAL A 179 8.11 2.70 -29.49
CA VAL A 179 7.31 2.68 -28.26
C VAL A 179 6.86 4.11 -27.87
N GLN A 180 7.49 5.15 -28.42
CA GLN A 180 7.10 6.56 -28.25
C GLN A 180 5.89 6.92 -29.14
N ILE A 181 4.78 6.21 -28.97
CA ILE A 181 3.53 6.44 -29.73
C ILE A 181 2.54 7.32 -28.93
N PHE A 182 2.65 7.35 -27.60
CA PHE A 182 1.80 8.14 -26.72
C PHE A 182 2.52 9.39 -26.21
N GLU A 183 2.51 10.45 -27.00
CA GLU A 183 3.11 11.74 -26.61
C GLU A 183 2.17 12.62 -25.77
N SER A 184 0.87 12.30 -25.71
CA SER A 184 -0.09 13.08 -24.94
C SER A 184 -0.08 12.70 -23.45
N ASP A 185 0.03 13.70 -22.58
CA ASP A 185 -0.10 13.55 -21.12
C ASP A 185 -1.43 12.91 -20.69
N ARG A 186 -2.48 13.12 -21.48
CA ARG A 186 -3.78 12.49 -21.31
C ARG A 186 -3.69 10.97 -21.39
N ASP A 187 -3.02 10.43 -22.41
CA ASP A 187 -2.89 8.99 -22.58
C ASP A 187 -1.88 8.41 -21.57
N ARG A 188 -0.83 9.17 -21.24
CA ARG A 188 0.09 8.82 -20.17
C ARG A 188 -0.63 8.65 -18.83
N ARG A 189 -1.56 9.55 -18.51
CA ARG A 189 -2.42 9.49 -17.31
C ARG A 189 -3.33 8.25 -17.32
N ASP A 190 -3.98 7.96 -18.45
CA ASP A 190 -4.81 6.75 -18.61
C ASP A 190 -3.98 5.47 -18.35
N LEU A 191 -2.77 5.38 -18.92
CA LEU A 191 -1.88 4.23 -18.74
C LEU A 191 -1.39 4.11 -17.29
N VAL A 192 -0.96 5.22 -16.68
CA VAL A 192 -0.56 5.26 -15.27
C VAL A 192 -1.71 4.81 -14.36
N THR A 193 -2.95 5.20 -14.68
CA THR A 193 -4.14 4.73 -13.95
C THR A 193 -4.32 3.21 -14.04
N CYS A 194 -4.11 2.63 -15.22
CA CYS A 194 -4.08 1.16 -15.40
C CYS A 194 -2.97 0.51 -14.55
N GLY A 195 -1.77 1.10 -14.53
CA GLY A 195 -0.65 0.64 -13.71
C GLY A 195 -0.93 0.68 -12.21
N CYS A 196 -1.62 1.71 -11.72
CA CYS A 196 -2.01 1.82 -10.31
C CYS A 196 -2.98 0.71 -9.92
N ALA A 197 -4.04 0.51 -10.72
CA ALA A 197 -5.01 -0.56 -10.49
C ALA A 197 -4.36 -1.95 -10.56
N ALA A 198 -3.47 -2.16 -11.54
CA ALA A 198 -2.68 -3.37 -11.69
C ALA A 198 -1.81 -3.65 -10.45
N GLY A 199 -1.20 -2.62 -9.87
CA GLY A 199 -0.40 -2.75 -8.64
C GLY A 199 -1.24 -3.19 -7.43
N VAL A 200 -2.44 -2.64 -7.27
CA VAL A 200 -3.37 -3.05 -6.20
C VAL A 200 -3.91 -4.46 -6.44
N ALA A 201 -4.27 -4.79 -7.68
CA ALA A 201 -4.71 -6.13 -8.06
C ALA A 201 -3.61 -7.18 -7.80
N ALA A 202 -2.34 -6.83 -8.06
CA ALA A 202 -1.20 -7.69 -7.78
C ALA A 202 -0.92 -7.83 -6.28
N ALA A 203 -1.13 -6.77 -5.51
CA ALA A 203 -0.92 -6.71 -4.07
C ALA A 203 -1.89 -7.63 -3.31
N PHE A 204 -3.18 -7.45 -3.61
CA PHE A 204 -4.27 -8.03 -2.84
C PHE A 204 -4.96 -9.19 -3.54
N ARG A 205 -4.51 -9.61 -4.73
CA ARG A 205 -5.22 -10.61 -5.56
C ARG A 205 -6.69 -10.22 -5.83
N ALA A 206 -6.97 -8.93 -5.81
CA ALA A 206 -8.30 -8.35 -5.84
C ALA A 206 -8.44 -7.49 -7.12
N PRO A 207 -8.76 -8.08 -8.28
CA PRO A 207 -8.80 -7.33 -9.53
C PRO A 207 -9.90 -6.27 -9.53
N VAL A 208 -11.11 -6.58 -9.05
CA VAL A 208 -12.22 -5.62 -8.99
C VAL A 208 -11.93 -4.56 -7.93
N GLY A 209 -11.42 -4.98 -6.77
CA GLY A 209 -10.95 -4.10 -5.71
C GLY A 209 -9.89 -3.12 -6.20
N GLY A 210 -8.96 -3.56 -7.05
CA GLY A 210 -7.94 -2.70 -7.67
C GLY A 210 -8.50 -1.65 -8.64
N VAL A 211 -9.51 -2.00 -9.45
CA VAL A 211 -10.20 -1.01 -10.31
C VAL A 211 -10.91 0.04 -9.46
N LEU A 212 -11.64 -0.40 -8.43
CA LEU A 212 -12.37 0.49 -7.54
C LEU A 212 -11.42 1.35 -6.71
N PHE A 213 -10.26 0.83 -6.31
CA PHE A 213 -9.22 1.61 -5.65
C PHE A 213 -8.72 2.73 -6.55
N ALA A 214 -8.40 2.43 -7.81
CA ALA A 214 -7.95 3.44 -8.75
C ALA A 214 -9.02 4.52 -8.96
N LEU A 215 -10.30 4.11 -9.03
CA LEU A 215 -11.46 4.99 -9.17
C LEU A 215 -11.67 5.89 -7.93
N GLU A 216 -11.66 5.31 -6.74
CA GLU A 216 -12.01 5.97 -5.47
C GLU A 216 -10.86 6.82 -4.92
N GLU A 217 -9.64 6.28 -4.90
CA GLU A 217 -8.51 6.89 -4.17
C GLU A 217 -7.55 7.67 -5.04
N VAL A 218 -7.32 7.22 -6.28
CA VAL A 218 -6.20 7.72 -7.08
C VAL A 218 -6.65 8.73 -8.14
N THR A 219 -7.82 8.51 -8.77
CA THR A 219 -8.32 9.39 -9.83
C THR A 219 -9.33 10.41 -9.33
N SER A 220 -9.20 11.66 -9.78
CA SER A 220 -10.22 12.71 -9.56
C SER A 220 -11.35 12.69 -10.60
N TRP A 221 -11.09 12.13 -11.79
CA TRP A 221 -12.03 12.12 -12.91
C TRP A 221 -11.87 10.85 -13.75
N TRP A 222 -12.98 10.30 -14.24
CA TRP A 222 -13.01 9.00 -14.89
C TRP A 222 -13.77 9.01 -16.23
N ARG A 223 -13.25 8.27 -17.23
CA ARG A 223 -13.94 8.02 -18.52
C ARG A 223 -14.47 6.59 -18.59
N SER A 224 -15.66 6.41 -19.14
CA SER A 224 -16.27 5.07 -19.28
C SER A 224 -15.41 4.07 -20.05
N HIS A 225 -14.67 4.51 -21.08
CA HIS A 225 -13.78 3.64 -21.84
C HIS A 225 -12.49 3.26 -21.09
N LEU A 226 -12.07 4.06 -20.11
CA LEU A 226 -10.89 3.78 -19.29
C LEU A 226 -11.20 2.62 -18.35
N MET A 227 -12.45 2.54 -17.87
CA MET A 227 -12.94 1.43 -17.04
C MET A 227 -12.61 0.06 -17.62
N TRP A 228 -12.93 -0.15 -18.89
CA TRP A 228 -12.69 -1.41 -19.58
C TRP A 228 -11.21 -1.77 -19.68
N ARG A 229 -10.35 -0.78 -19.94
CA ARG A 229 -8.89 -1.00 -20.01
C ARG A 229 -8.31 -1.32 -18.64
N VAL A 230 -8.71 -0.56 -17.61
CA VAL A 230 -8.25 -0.78 -16.24
C VAL A 230 -8.69 -2.16 -15.73
N PHE A 231 -9.95 -2.52 -15.95
CA PHE A 231 -10.48 -3.85 -15.62
C PHE A 231 -9.70 -4.96 -16.32
N PHE A 232 -9.44 -4.81 -17.62
CA PHE A 232 -8.63 -5.78 -18.37
C PHE A 232 -7.20 -5.89 -17.83
N THR A 233 -6.54 -4.77 -17.50
CA THR A 233 -5.19 -4.81 -16.91
C THR A 233 -5.18 -5.55 -15.56
N SER A 234 -6.15 -5.30 -14.70
CA SER A 234 -6.28 -6.00 -13.42
C SER A 234 -6.57 -7.49 -13.60
N ALA A 235 -7.39 -7.85 -14.60
CA ALA A 235 -7.67 -9.26 -14.92
C ALA A 235 -6.41 -10.00 -15.42
N VAL A 236 -5.61 -9.35 -16.27
CA VAL A 236 -4.32 -9.90 -16.74
C VAL A 236 -3.38 -10.14 -15.56
N VAL A 237 -3.28 -9.18 -14.63
CA VAL A 237 -2.48 -9.36 -13.40
C VAL A 237 -2.98 -10.55 -12.59
N ALA A 238 -4.29 -10.68 -12.38
CA ALA A 238 -4.86 -11.79 -11.62
C ALA A 238 -4.54 -13.14 -12.25
N VAL A 239 -4.56 -13.25 -13.58
CA VAL A 239 -4.13 -14.46 -14.30
C VAL A 239 -2.65 -14.74 -14.08
N VAL A 240 -1.78 -13.74 -14.25
CA VAL A 240 -0.32 -13.89 -14.08
C VAL A 240 0.04 -14.33 -12.66
N VAL A 241 -0.51 -13.66 -11.65
CA VAL A 241 -0.29 -13.99 -10.24
C VAL A 241 -0.84 -15.39 -9.93
N ARG A 242 -2.04 -15.74 -10.40
CA ARG A 242 -2.63 -17.07 -10.17
C ARG A 242 -1.83 -18.18 -10.86
N SER A 243 -1.33 -17.96 -12.06
CA SER A 243 -0.45 -18.92 -12.75
C SER A 243 0.85 -19.13 -11.98
N ALA A 244 1.43 -18.07 -11.41
CA ALA A 244 2.61 -18.18 -10.56
C ALA A 244 2.32 -18.95 -9.26
N MET A 245 1.16 -18.72 -8.63
CA MET A 245 0.75 -19.45 -7.43
C MET A 245 0.57 -20.95 -7.70
N ASN A 246 -0.12 -21.32 -8.79
CA ASN A 246 -0.28 -22.73 -9.18
C ASN A 246 1.09 -23.41 -9.43
N TRP A 247 2.08 -22.65 -9.91
CA TRP A 247 3.44 -23.16 -10.02
C TRP A 247 4.08 -23.32 -8.63
N CYS A 248 3.81 -22.41 -7.70
CA CYS A 248 4.31 -22.50 -6.33
C CYS A 248 3.73 -23.69 -5.55
N ASP A 249 2.48 -24.07 -5.79
CA ASP A 249 1.84 -25.26 -5.21
C ASP A 249 2.57 -26.59 -5.52
N SER A 250 3.50 -26.60 -6.48
CA SER A 250 4.40 -27.74 -6.71
C SER A 250 5.47 -27.93 -5.62
N GLY A 251 5.50 -27.09 -4.59
CA GLY A 251 6.42 -27.15 -3.46
C GLY A 251 7.84 -26.66 -3.76
N LYS A 252 8.07 -26.05 -4.93
CA LYS A 252 9.39 -25.61 -5.42
C LYS A 252 9.60 -24.09 -5.37
N CYS A 253 8.66 -23.35 -4.80
CA CYS A 253 8.62 -21.89 -4.88
C CYS A 253 8.74 -21.27 -3.50
N GLY A 254 9.75 -20.41 -3.34
CA GLY A 254 10.02 -19.77 -2.07
C GLY A 254 10.66 -20.72 -1.05
N HIS A 255 11.22 -20.15 0.01
CA HIS A 255 11.77 -20.93 1.12
C HIS A 255 10.67 -21.64 1.93
N PHE A 256 9.45 -21.10 1.93
CA PHE A 256 8.31 -21.62 2.68
C PHE A 256 7.23 -22.30 1.82
N GLY A 257 7.39 -22.32 0.49
CA GLY A 257 6.50 -23.05 -0.42
C GLY A 257 5.23 -22.29 -0.84
N ALA A 258 4.89 -21.16 -0.19
CA ALA A 258 3.64 -20.44 -0.41
C ALA A 258 3.77 -19.20 -1.32
N GLY A 259 4.99 -18.78 -1.65
CA GLY A 259 5.26 -17.66 -2.57
C GLY A 259 5.09 -16.26 -1.94
N GLY A 260 4.80 -16.17 -0.64
CA GLY A 260 4.59 -14.89 0.07
C GLY A 260 3.39 -14.08 -0.45
N PHE A 261 2.38 -14.77 -1.00
CA PHE A 261 1.16 -14.16 -1.51
C PHE A 261 0.08 -14.08 -0.42
N ILE A 262 -0.66 -12.98 -0.41
CA ILE A 262 -1.81 -12.78 0.48
C ILE A 262 -2.95 -13.71 0.04
N ILE A 263 -3.25 -14.72 0.86
CA ILE A 263 -4.41 -15.60 0.71
C ILE A 263 -5.04 -15.80 2.09
N TRP A 264 -6.28 -15.36 2.25
CA TRP A 264 -7.02 -15.56 3.49
C TRP A 264 -8.33 -16.26 3.19
N ASP A 265 -8.29 -17.57 2.93
CA ASP A 265 -9.53 -18.30 2.71
C ASP A 265 -10.25 -18.53 4.06
N ILE A 266 -11.42 -17.89 4.22
CA ILE A 266 -12.28 -18.02 5.41
C ILE A 266 -13.57 -18.77 5.03
N SER A 267 -13.60 -19.46 3.88
CA SER A 267 -14.79 -20.19 3.39
C SER A 267 -15.30 -21.30 4.32
N GLY A 268 -14.57 -21.65 5.38
CA GLY A 268 -15.01 -22.57 6.44
C GLY A 268 -15.48 -21.91 7.74
N GLY A 269 -15.55 -20.57 7.82
CA GLY A 269 -15.90 -19.81 9.03
C GLY A 269 -17.42 -19.69 9.29
N GLN A 270 -17.81 -18.77 10.17
CA GLN A 270 -19.23 -18.51 10.49
C GLN A 270 -19.95 -17.85 9.30
N GLU A 271 -20.88 -18.58 8.68
CA GLU A 271 -21.72 -18.10 7.56
C GLU A 271 -22.95 -17.30 8.02
N ASP A 272 -23.52 -17.66 9.19
CA ASP A 272 -24.74 -17.04 9.72
C ASP A 272 -24.43 -16.04 10.84
N TYR A 273 -24.81 -14.77 10.66
CA TYR A 273 -24.74 -13.75 11.73
C TYR A 273 -26.12 -13.49 12.36
N SER A 274 -26.15 -13.38 13.69
CA SER A 274 -27.37 -13.01 14.41
C SER A 274 -27.51 -11.49 14.53
N TYR A 275 -28.74 -10.97 14.68
CA TYR A 275 -28.99 -9.55 14.98
C TYR A 275 -28.26 -9.06 16.23
N GLN A 276 -28.00 -9.95 17.20
CA GLN A 276 -27.25 -9.62 18.41
C GLN A 276 -25.79 -9.26 18.13
N GLU A 277 -25.23 -9.72 17.00
CA GLU A 277 -23.84 -9.51 16.61
C GLU A 277 -23.64 -8.12 15.98
N LEU A 278 -24.71 -7.44 15.55
CA LEU A 278 -24.64 -6.08 14.98
C LEU A 278 -24.11 -5.04 15.97
N LEU A 279 -24.40 -5.17 17.27
CA LEU A 279 -23.94 -4.23 18.29
C LEU A 279 -22.41 -4.33 18.51
N PRO A 280 -21.82 -5.51 18.76
CA PRO A 280 -20.37 -5.69 18.77
C PRO A 280 -19.68 -5.18 17.49
N VAL A 281 -20.29 -5.43 16.34
CA VAL A 281 -19.80 -4.99 15.03
C VAL A 281 -19.77 -3.45 14.94
N ALA A 282 -20.81 -2.77 15.42
CA ALA A 282 -20.82 -1.31 15.51
C ALA A 282 -19.74 -0.78 16.47
N ILE A 283 -19.51 -1.44 17.60
CA ILE A 283 -18.45 -1.08 18.57
C ILE A 283 -17.07 -1.20 17.92
N ILE A 284 -16.81 -2.26 17.16
CA ILE A 284 -15.57 -2.44 16.37
C ILE A 284 -15.37 -1.26 15.40
N GLY A 285 -16.45 -0.85 14.72
CA GLY A 285 -16.43 0.34 13.85
C GLY A 285 -15.99 1.60 14.59
N VAL A 286 -16.58 1.88 15.76
CA VAL A 286 -16.22 3.07 16.57
C VAL A 286 -14.78 3.00 17.05
N ILE A 287 -14.33 1.86 17.58
CA ILE A 287 -12.96 1.66 18.04
C ILE A 287 -11.96 1.86 16.90
N GLY A 288 -12.21 1.28 15.73
CA GLY A 288 -11.35 1.44 14.56
C GLY A 288 -11.29 2.88 14.04
N GLY A 289 -12.41 3.61 14.10
CA GLY A 289 -12.45 5.03 13.75
C GLY A 289 -11.61 5.89 14.69
N LEU A 290 -11.74 5.68 16.00
CA LEU A 290 -10.97 6.40 17.02
C LEU A 290 -9.47 6.07 16.96
N LEU A 291 -9.12 4.78 16.89
CA LEU A 291 -7.72 4.33 16.80
C LEU A 291 -7.07 4.75 15.47
N GLY A 292 -7.82 4.74 14.37
CA GLY A 292 -7.39 5.22 13.06
C GLY A 292 -7.15 6.73 13.03
N ALA A 293 -8.06 7.51 13.62
CA ALA A 293 -7.87 8.96 13.77
C ALA A 293 -6.64 9.27 14.64
N LEU A 294 -6.48 8.61 15.79
CA LEU A 294 -5.30 8.77 16.64
C LEU A 294 -4.02 8.40 15.87
N PHE A 295 -4.05 7.34 15.06
CA PHE A 295 -2.90 6.89 14.28
C PHE A 295 -2.46 7.95 13.27
N ASN A 296 -3.42 8.55 12.56
CA ASN A 296 -3.17 9.63 11.61
C ASN A 296 -2.54 10.84 12.30
N GLN A 297 -3.08 11.26 13.45
CA GLN A 297 -2.60 12.42 14.19
C GLN A 297 -1.17 12.22 14.73
N LEU A 298 -0.88 11.06 15.32
CA LEU A 298 0.46 10.73 15.83
C LEU A 298 1.49 10.65 14.70
N THR A 299 1.13 9.97 13.62
CA THR A 299 1.96 9.87 12.41
C THR A 299 2.28 11.26 11.84
N LEU A 300 1.27 12.12 11.75
CA LEU A 300 1.41 13.49 11.25
C LEU A 300 2.37 14.29 12.12
N TYR A 301 2.21 14.22 13.44
CA TYR A 301 3.06 14.89 14.40
C TYR A 301 4.53 14.45 14.27
N ILE A 302 4.78 13.13 14.26
CA ILE A 302 6.13 12.57 14.12
C ILE A 302 6.74 12.94 12.76
N THR A 303 5.97 12.85 11.68
CA THR A 303 6.45 13.19 10.33
C THR A 303 6.80 14.68 10.22
N LYS A 304 5.98 15.56 10.81
CA LYS A 304 6.26 17.00 10.86
C LYS A 304 7.51 17.31 11.68
N TRP A 305 7.67 16.65 12.83
CA TRP A 305 8.86 16.77 13.67
C TRP A 305 10.13 16.30 12.94
N ARG A 306 10.08 15.13 12.28
CA ARG A 306 11.17 14.60 11.43
C ARG A 306 11.61 15.59 10.37
N ARG A 307 10.66 16.16 9.62
CA ARG A 307 10.96 17.13 8.55
C ARG A 307 11.54 18.43 9.08
N THR A 308 11.06 18.89 10.23
CA THR A 308 11.46 20.18 10.79
C THR A 308 12.81 20.14 11.48
N TYR A 309 13.11 19.06 12.20
CA TYR A 309 14.31 18.96 13.05
C TYR A 309 15.32 17.92 12.56
N LEU A 310 14.88 16.70 12.23
CA LEU A 310 15.77 15.57 11.99
C LEU A 310 16.37 15.59 10.58
N HIS A 311 15.52 15.70 9.55
CA HIS A 311 15.93 15.64 8.15
C HIS A 311 16.75 16.86 7.71
N LYS A 312 16.69 17.98 8.44
CA LYS A 312 17.56 19.15 8.21
C LYS A 312 19.03 18.85 8.50
N LYS A 313 19.33 17.88 9.37
CA LYS A 313 20.71 17.50 9.74
C LYS A 313 21.41 16.64 8.69
N GLY A 314 20.72 16.28 7.60
CA GLY A 314 21.28 15.57 6.44
C GLY A 314 20.94 14.08 6.36
N LYS A 315 21.33 13.46 5.25
CA LYS A 315 20.95 12.08 4.89
C LYS A 315 21.48 11.00 5.86
N ARG A 316 22.64 11.22 6.47
CA ARG A 316 23.24 10.26 7.43
C ARG A 316 22.34 10.03 8.64
N VAL A 317 21.61 11.07 9.07
CA VAL A 317 20.69 10.97 10.21
C VAL A 317 19.46 10.13 9.87
N GLN A 318 18.98 10.19 8.61
CA GLN A 318 17.88 9.34 8.14
C GLN A 318 18.27 7.85 8.13
N ILE A 319 19.51 7.55 7.74
CA ILE A 319 20.05 6.19 7.79
C ILE A 319 20.14 5.70 9.24
N PHE A 320 20.75 6.51 10.12
CA PHE A 320 20.88 6.16 11.54
C PHE A 320 19.52 5.95 12.22
N GLU A 321 18.53 6.81 11.93
CA GLU A 321 17.17 6.67 12.45
C GLU A 321 16.54 5.33 12.05
N ALA A 322 16.58 4.98 10.77
CA ALA A 322 15.97 3.74 10.30
C ALA A 322 16.66 2.49 10.88
N CYS A 323 18.00 2.52 11.01
CA CYS A 323 18.74 1.46 11.69
C CYS A 323 18.40 1.38 13.19
N LEU A 324 18.23 2.51 13.88
CA LEU A 324 17.82 2.55 15.27
C LEU A 324 16.41 1.97 15.46
N ILE A 325 15.48 2.30 14.58
CA ILE A 325 14.12 1.74 14.60
C ILE A 325 14.17 0.23 14.35
N SER A 326 14.97 -0.24 13.39
CA SER A 326 15.16 -1.68 13.16
C SER A 326 15.72 -2.41 14.39
N LEU A 327 16.69 -1.80 15.08
CA LEU A 327 17.25 -2.34 16.32
C LEU A 327 16.18 -2.43 17.43
N ILE A 328 15.39 -1.37 17.62
CA ILE A 328 14.31 -1.33 18.62
C ILE A 328 13.26 -2.37 18.28
N THR A 329 12.77 -2.41 17.04
CA THR A 329 11.79 -3.40 16.57
C THR A 329 12.28 -4.81 16.80
N SER A 330 13.52 -5.13 16.40
CA SER A 330 14.09 -6.47 16.57
C SER A 330 14.24 -6.86 18.05
N THR A 331 14.64 -5.90 18.89
CA THR A 331 14.77 -6.12 20.34
C THR A 331 13.42 -6.41 20.97
N VAL A 332 12.41 -5.60 20.64
CA VAL A 332 11.05 -5.75 21.15
C VAL A 332 10.43 -7.08 20.69
N SER A 333 10.54 -7.41 19.40
CA SER A 333 9.97 -8.64 18.84
C SER A 333 10.60 -9.90 19.43
N PHE A 334 11.87 -9.87 19.85
CA PHE A 334 12.55 -11.03 20.45
C PHE A 334 12.36 -11.11 21.97
N VAL A 335 12.42 -9.98 22.69
CA VAL A 335 12.38 -9.95 24.16
C VAL A 335 10.96 -10.17 24.70
N LEU A 336 9.92 -9.62 24.04
CA LEU A 336 8.56 -9.76 24.54
C LEU A 336 8.06 -11.22 24.59
N PRO A 337 8.30 -12.07 23.58
CA PRO A 337 7.96 -13.49 23.67
C PRO A 337 8.68 -14.23 24.80
N LEU A 338 9.92 -13.87 25.16
CA LEU A 338 10.66 -14.49 26.28
C LEU A 338 9.99 -14.26 27.64
N LEU A 339 9.28 -13.13 27.80
CA LEU A 339 8.60 -12.78 29.06
C LEU A 339 7.25 -13.51 29.22
N ARG A 340 6.80 -14.25 28.20
CA ARG A 340 5.52 -14.95 28.21
C ARG A 340 5.65 -16.41 28.55
N LYS A 341 4.65 -16.92 29.28
CA LYS A 341 4.48 -18.34 29.57
C LYS A 341 3.88 -19.03 28.36
N CYS A 342 4.33 -20.24 28.07
CA CYS A 342 3.79 -21.04 26.98
C CYS A 342 2.41 -21.63 27.32
N SER A 343 1.63 -21.85 26.27
CA SER A 343 0.31 -22.48 26.30
C SER A 343 0.41 -23.92 25.76
N PRO A 344 -0.38 -24.86 26.28
CA PRO A 344 -0.43 -26.22 25.74
C PRO A 344 -1.06 -26.22 24.34
N CYS A 345 -0.54 -27.06 23.44
CA CYS A 345 -1.13 -27.28 22.13
C CYS A 345 -2.60 -27.72 22.25
N PRO A 346 -3.55 -27.12 21.49
CA PRO A 346 -4.92 -27.61 21.45
C PRO A 346 -4.96 -29.02 20.84
N GLU A 347 -5.91 -29.85 21.28
CA GLU A 347 -6.20 -31.14 20.65
C GLU A 347 -6.81 -30.88 19.27
N LEU A 348 -5.95 -30.80 18.26
CA LEU A 348 -6.34 -30.60 16.87
C LEU A 348 -6.97 -31.89 16.33
N GLU A 349 -8.14 -31.78 15.70
CA GLU A 349 -8.73 -32.89 14.95
C GLU A 349 -7.73 -33.39 13.89
N THR A 350 -7.54 -34.71 13.84
CA THR A 350 -6.52 -35.45 13.06
C THR A 350 -6.53 -35.18 11.55
N ASN A 351 -7.53 -34.45 11.04
CA ASN A 351 -7.78 -34.18 9.62
C ASN A 351 -7.49 -32.72 9.18
N SER A 352 -7.03 -31.85 10.08
CA SER A 352 -6.82 -30.42 9.76
C SER A 352 -5.46 -30.10 9.11
N GLY A 353 -4.52 -31.04 9.04
CA GLY A 353 -3.18 -30.83 8.46
C GLY A 353 -2.28 -29.86 9.25
N ILE A 354 -2.75 -29.33 10.39
CA ILE A 354 -2.02 -28.39 11.25
C ILE A 354 -1.33 -29.19 12.35
N GLN A 355 0.01 -29.22 12.34
CA GLN A 355 0.82 -29.90 13.35
C GLN A 355 1.24 -28.93 14.46
N CYS A 356 1.09 -29.33 15.72
CA CYS A 356 1.52 -28.56 16.90
C CYS A 356 2.50 -29.40 17.75
N PRO A 357 3.71 -28.89 18.08
CA PRO A 357 4.29 -27.63 17.63
C PRO A 357 4.73 -27.70 16.16
N HIS A 358 4.83 -26.54 15.55
CA HIS A 358 5.30 -26.43 14.18
C HIS A 358 6.83 -26.64 14.08
N PRO A 359 7.35 -27.42 13.10
CA PRO A 359 8.78 -27.73 13.01
C PRO A 359 9.64 -26.48 12.70
N PRO A 360 10.90 -26.42 13.16
CA PRO A 360 11.74 -25.25 12.95
C PRO A 360 12.08 -25.07 11.46
N GLY A 361 11.77 -23.89 10.91
CA GLY A 361 12.12 -23.52 9.53
C GLY A 361 10.99 -23.62 8.49
N THR A 362 9.80 -24.04 8.88
CA THR A 362 8.57 -23.91 8.07
C THR A 362 7.72 -22.71 8.53
N ASP A 363 6.62 -22.39 7.83
CA ASP A 363 5.67 -21.34 8.26
C ASP A 363 4.37 -21.97 8.75
N GLY A 364 3.80 -21.44 9.84
CA GLY A 364 2.52 -21.94 10.36
C GLY A 364 2.13 -21.42 11.74
N ASN A 365 0.99 -21.93 12.22
CA ASN A 365 0.48 -21.68 13.57
C ASN A 365 1.33 -22.44 14.61
N PHE A 366 1.33 -21.97 15.86
CA PHE A 366 1.94 -22.63 17.02
C PHE A 366 3.48 -22.73 17.00
N VAL A 367 4.14 -21.58 17.06
CA VAL A 367 5.61 -21.50 17.17
C VAL A 367 6.06 -21.86 18.59
N ASN A 368 6.93 -22.87 18.70
CA ASN A 368 7.61 -23.19 19.96
C ASN A 368 8.84 -22.27 20.12
N PHE A 369 8.74 -21.35 21.07
CA PHE A 369 9.83 -20.43 21.42
C PHE A 369 9.93 -20.29 22.94
N TYR A 370 11.06 -20.76 23.50
CA TYR A 370 11.36 -20.72 24.93
C TYR A 370 10.33 -21.49 25.80
N CYS A 371 9.80 -22.59 25.28
CA CYS A 371 8.92 -23.49 26.03
C CYS A 371 9.70 -24.66 26.62
N SER A 372 9.29 -25.13 27.80
CA SER A 372 9.98 -26.21 28.52
C SER A 372 9.57 -27.61 28.06
N LYS A 373 8.41 -27.75 27.42
CA LYS A 373 7.89 -29.01 26.89
C LYS A 373 7.73 -28.94 25.38
N ASP A 374 7.90 -30.09 24.73
CA ASP A 374 7.77 -30.19 23.27
C ASP A 374 6.32 -29.99 22.78
N ASN A 375 5.29 -30.19 23.63
CA ASN A 375 3.87 -29.97 23.29
C ASN A 375 3.31 -28.60 23.74
N GLU A 376 4.17 -27.60 23.91
CA GLU A 376 3.78 -26.24 24.28
C GLU A 376 4.21 -25.24 23.19
N TYR A 377 3.41 -24.18 22.99
CA TYR A 377 3.71 -23.10 22.07
C TYR A 377 3.59 -21.74 22.75
N ASN A 378 4.21 -20.71 22.14
CA ASN A 378 4.15 -19.35 22.63
C ASN A 378 3.29 -18.51 21.68
N ASP A 379 2.12 -18.09 22.15
CA ASP A 379 1.12 -17.39 21.34
C ASP A 379 1.64 -16.04 20.80
N LEU A 380 2.42 -15.31 21.58
CA LEU A 380 3.04 -14.05 21.17
C LEU A 380 4.19 -14.28 20.16
N ALA A 381 4.95 -15.36 20.31
CA ALA A 381 5.99 -15.74 19.36
C ALA A 381 5.40 -16.10 17.98
N THR A 382 4.25 -16.77 17.96
CA THR A 382 3.52 -17.11 16.72
C THR A 382 3.17 -15.87 15.89
N ILE A 383 2.93 -14.71 16.51
CA ILE A 383 2.63 -13.47 15.78
C ILE A 383 3.92 -12.76 15.31
N PHE A 384 4.97 -12.72 16.13
CA PHE A 384 6.20 -11.97 15.82
C PHE A 384 7.20 -12.72 14.92
N PHE A 385 7.27 -14.05 15.02
CA PHE A 385 8.24 -14.89 14.30
C PHE A 385 7.69 -15.53 13.02
N ASN A 386 6.60 -14.98 12.49
CA ASN A 386 6.09 -15.31 11.17
C ASN A 386 6.28 -14.11 10.23
N SER A 387 6.15 -14.36 8.92
CA SER A 387 5.97 -13.27 7.97
C SER A 387 4.71 -12.46 8.35
N GLN A 388 4.65 -11.16 7.99
CA GLN A 388 3.46 -10.36 8.31
C GLN A 388 2.21 -10.89 7.60
N ASP A 389 2.37 -11.43 6.39
CA ASP A 389 1.28 -12.00 5.60
C ASP A 389 0.73 -13.28 6.28
N ASP A 390 1.61 -14.15 6.78
CA ASP A 390 1.24 -15.34 7.54
C ASP A 390 0.68 -15.00 8.91
N ALA A 391 1.24 -14.01 9.61
CA ALA A 391 0.70 -13.55 10.88
C ALA A 391 -0.74 -13.05 10.73
N ILE A 392 -1.07 -12.36 9.62
CA ILE A 392 -2.46 -12.00 9.30
C ILE A 392 -3.31 -13.24 9.02
N ARG A 393 -2.79 -14.19 8.22
CA ARG A 393 -3.50 -15.46 7.93
C ARG A 393 -3.84 -16.20 9.22
N ASN A 394 -2.91 -16.27 10.16
CA ASN A 394 -3.06 -16.92 11.46
C ASN A 394 -4.10 -16.17 12.32
N LEU A 395 -4.08 -14.82 12.30
CA LEU A 395 -5.06 -14.00 13.00
C LEU A 395 -6.48 -14.15 12.43
N PHE A 396 -6.62 -14.40 11.13
CA PHE A 396 -7.89 -14.66 10.45
C PHE A 396 -8.33 -16.13 10.46
N SER A 397 -7.47 -17.04 10.93
CA SER A 397 -7.74 -18.48 10.90
C SER A 397 -9.06 -18.82 11.59
N ALA A 398 -10.00 -19.39 10.83
CA ALA A 398 -11.27 -19.87 11.33
C ALA A 398 -11.10 -21.11 12.23
N LYS A 399 -12.06 -21.34 13.13
CA LYS A 399 -12.13 -22.55 14.00
C LYS A 399 -10.95 -22.74 14.96
N THR A 400 -10.16 -21.70 15.20
CA THR A 400 -9.03 -21.72 16.15
C THR A 400 -9.48 -21.17 17.50
N PHE A 401 -10.32 -21.93 18.21
CA PHE A 401 -10.82 -21.51 19.53
C PHE A 401 -9.66 -21.36 20.53
N HIS A 402 -9.53 -20.17 21.11
CA HIS A 402 -8.56 -19.86 22.18
C HIS A 402 -7.08 -20.08 21.83
N GLU A 403 -6.71 -19.93 20.55
CA GLU A 403 -5.31 -19.95 20.10
C GLU A 403 -4.46 -18.83 20.74
N TYR A 404 -5.08 -17.68 21.03
CA TYR A 404 -4.39 -16.52 21.58
C TYR A 404 -4.97 -16.11 22.94
N SER A 405 -4.09 -15.77 23.88
CA SER A 405 -4.50 -15.12 25.12
C SER A 405 -4.84 -13.65 24.89
N ALA A 406 -5.89 -13.16 25.54
CA ALA A 406 -6.28 -11.75 25.48
C ALA A 406 -5.12 -10.83 25.93
N GLN A 407 -4.32 -11.27 26.90
CA GLN A 407 -3.19 -10.48 27.37
C GLN A 407 -2.09 -10.40 26.29
N SER A 408 -1.85 -11.47 25.52
CA SER A 408 -0.84 -11.50 24.45
C SER A 408 -1.25 -10.60 23.29
N LEU A 409 -2.53 -10.63 22.89
CA LEU A 409 -3.09 -9.73 21.88
C LEU A 409 -3.03 -8.25 22.32
N ILE A 410 -3.32 -7.92 23.59
CA ILE A 410 -3.17 -6.54 24.09
C ILE A 410 -1.71 -6.10 24.06
N THR A 411 -0.78 -6.96 24.50
CA THR A 411 0.66 -6.62 24.44
C THR A 411 1.14 -6.42 23.01
N PHE A 412 0.68 -7.26 22.08
CA PHE A 412 1.00 -7.12 20.66
C PHE A 412 0.39 -5.83 20.08
N LEU A 413 -0.88 -5.55 20.33
CA LEU A 413 -1.58 -4.37 19.83
C LEU A 413 -0.86 -3.08 20.23
N VAL A 414 -0.56 -2.89 21.52
CA VAL A 414 0.08 -1.66 22.01
C VAL A 414 1.46 -1.48 21.39
N MET A 415 2.27 -2.55 21.36
CA MET A 415 3.64 -2.49 20.88
C MET A 415 3.69 -2.32 19.37
N PHE A 416 2.95 -3.14 18.61
CA PHE A 416 2.92 -3.07 17.16
C PHE A 416 2.31 -1.76 16.65
N TYR A 417 1.26 -1.23 17.32
CA TYR A 417 0.72 0.09 17.02
C TYR A 417 1.77 1.19 17.18
N SER A 418 2.51 1.19 18.29
CA SER A 418 3.57 2.19 18.53
C SER A 418 4.71 2.08 17.52
N LEU A 419 5.13 0.84 17.18
CA LEU A 419 6.15 0.57 16.19
C LEU A 419 5.70 1.02 14.78
N ALA A 420 4.46 0.75 14.40
CA ALA A 420 3.91 1.18 13.10
C ALA A 420 3.90 2.71 12.99
N VAL A 421 3.46 3.43 14.04
CA VAL A 421 3.47 4.90 14.09
C VAL A 421 4.89 5.46 13.93
N VAL A 422 5.88 4.89 14.63
CA VAL A 422 7.27 5.37 14.55
C VAL A 422 7.90 4.97 13.22
N THR A 423 7.64 3.78 12.70
CA THR A 423 8.28 3.29 11.49
C THR A 423 7.77 4.03 10.24
N PHE A 424 6.50 4.42 10.25
CA PHE A 424 5.92 5.14 9.13
C PHE A 424 6.44 6.58 9.03
N GLY A 425 6.88 6.99 7.84
CA GLY A 425 7.53 8.29 7.60
C GLY A 425 9.06 8.28 7.70
N THR A 426 9.67 7.13 7.95
CA THR A 426 11.12 6.91 7.78
C THR A 426 11.51 6.92 6.30
N ALA A 427 12.81 7.05 6.00
CA ALA A 427 13.33 7.12 4.63
C ALA A 427 13.46 5.75 3.93
N VAL A 428 12.45 4.88 4.08
CA VAL A 428 12.33 3.59 3.38
C VAL A 428 11.01 3.49 2.62
N PRO A 429 10.89 2.62 1.59
CA PRO A 429 9.61 2.34 0.97
C PRO A 429 8.73 1.59 1.96
N ALA A 430 7.53 2.12 2.17
CA ALA A 430 6.68 1.77 3.31
C ALA A 430 5.21 1.78 2.89
N GLY A 431 4.54 0.63 2.92
CA GLY A 431 3.09 0.50 2.77
C GLY A 431 2.39 0.41 4.12
N GLN A 432 1.20 1.02 4.23
CA GLN A 432 0.43 1.09 5.47
C GLN A 432 -0.67 0.03 5.58
N PHE A 433 -1.02 -0.63 4.47
CA PHE A 433 -2.10 -1.63 4.46
C PHE A 433 -1.86 -2.78 5.43
N VAL A 434 -0.73 -3.49 5.30
CA VAL A 434 -0.41 -4.66 6.14
C VAL A 434 -0.37 -4.31 7.63
N PRO A 435 0.34 -3.25 8.09
CA PRO A 435 0.28 -2.86 9.50
C PRO A 435 -1.13 -2.50 9.97
N GLY A 436 -1.93 -1.86 9.13
CA GLY A 436 -3.31 -1.53 9.45
C GLY A 436 -4.21 -2.76 9.59
N ILE A 437 -4.02 -3.76 8.73
CA ILE A 437 -4.72 -5.05 8.82
C ILE A 437 -4.35 -5.77 10.11
N MET A 438 -3.07 -5.83 10.47
CA MET A 438 -2.60 -6.46 11.71
C MET A 438 -3.13 -5.77 12.98
N ILE A 439 -3.07 -4.43 13.03
CA ILE A 439 -3.61 -3.65 14.16
C ILE A 439 -5.11 -3.92 14.27
N GLY A 440 -5.83 -3.84 13.15
CA GLY A 440 -7.26 -4.09 13.10
C GLY A 440 -7.64 -5.50 13.53
N SER A 441 -6.95 -6.51 13.01
CA SER A 441 -7.24 -7.91 13.29
C SER A 441 -7.03 -8.28 14.75
N THR A 442 -6.03 -7.70 15.40
CA THR A 442 -5.74 -7.98 16.82
C THR A 442 -6.82 -7.46 17.77
N TYR A 443 -7.28 -6.21 17.64
CA TYR A 443 -8.39 -5.74 18.47
C TYR A 443 -9.74 -6.32 18.04
N GLY A 444 -9.92 -6.62 16.75
CA GLY A 444 -11.08 -7.34 16.25
C GLY A 444 -11.22 -8.70 16.94
N ARG A 445 -10.14 -9.47 16.98
CA ARG A 445 -10.09 -10.76 17.68
C ARG A 445 -10.33 -10.62 19.19
N LEU A 446 -9.77 -9.59 19.83
CA LEU A 446 -10.05 -9.28 21.25
C LEU A 446 -11.53 -9.02 21.54
N VAL A 447 -12.21 -8.28 20.65
CA VAL A 447 -13.65 -8.07 20.75
C VAL A 447 -14.40 -9.39 20.52
N GLY A 448 -14.00 -10.19 19.53
CA GLY A 448 -14.54 -11.53 19.29
C GLY A 448 -14.48 -12.42 20.54
N MET A 449 -13.32 -12.51 21.20
CA MET A 449 -13.15 -13.25 22.46
C MET A 449 -14.08 -12.72 23.57
N SER A 450 -14.26 -11.40 23.64
CA SER A 450 -15.16 -10.77 24.61
C SER A 450 -16.63 -11.09 24.34
N VAL A 451 -17.01 -11.16 23.06
CA VAL A 451 -18.36 -11.55 22.60
C VAL A 451 -18.65 -13.01 22.95
N VAL A 452 -17.72 -13.93 22.68
CA VAL A 452 -17.87 -15.35 23.07
C VAL A 452 -18.12 -15.48 24.58
N LYS A 453 -17.34 -14.75 25.39
CA LYS A 453 -17.48 -14.76 26.85
C LYS A 453 -18.80 -14.15 27.35
N PHE A 454 -19.26 -13.07 26.72
CA PHE A 454 -20.46 -12.33 27.15
C PHE A 454 -21.76 -13.01 26.70
N TYR A 455 -21.85 -13.41 25.43
CA TYR A 455 -23.06 -14.01 24.85
C TYR A 455 -23.14 -15.52 25.04
N LYS A 456 -22.09 -16.17 25.58
CA LYS A 456 -21.98 -17.63 25.81
C LYS A 456 -22.34 -18.47 24.58
N LYS A 457 -22.16 -17.91 23.38
CA LYS A 457 -22.45 -18.57 22.10
C LYS A 457 -21.15 -19.21 21.60
N LEU A 458 -21.11 -20.54 21.59
CA LEU A 458 -19.94 -21.34 21.20
C LEU A 458 -19.66 -21.30 19.68
N ASN A 459 -20.61 -20.85 18.86
CA ASN A 459 -20.49 -20.84 17.39
C ASN A 459 -19.99 -19.52 16.82
N VAL A 460 -19.49 -18.59 17.65
CA VAL A 460 -18.93 -17.33 17.17
C VAL A 460 -17.47 -17.51 16.83
N ASP A 461 -17.11 -17.31 15.57
CA ASP A 461 -15.73 -17.45 15.11
C ASP A 461 -14.93 -16.15 15.36
N GLU A 462 -13.88 -16.26 16.17
CA GLU A 462 -13.00 -15.15 16.53
C GLU A 462 -12.28 -14.55 15.30
N GLY A 463 -12.01 -15.38 14.28
CA GLY A 463 -11.37 -14.97 13.02
C GLY A 463 -12.22 -14.00 12.19
N THR A 464 -13.55 -14.20 12.18
CA THR A 464 -14.47 -13.28 11.49
C THR A 464 -14.46 -11.89 12.12
N TYR A 465 -14.35 -11.81 13.46
CA TYR A 465 -14.25 -10.53 14.16
C TYR A 465 -12.89 -9.86 13.92
N ALA A 466 -11.81 -10.64 13.77
CA ALA A 466 -10.52 -10.12 13.34
C ALA A 466 -10.61 -9.46 11.95
N LEU A 467 -11.32 -10.08 11.00
CA LEU A 467 -11.55 -9.50 9.68
C LEU A 467 -12.28 -8.14 9.76
N LEU A 468 -13.35 -8.06 10.55
CA LEU A 468 -14.10 -6.82 10.75
C LEU A 468 -13.25 -5.75 11.46
N GLY A 469 -12.37 -6.16 12.38
CA GLY A 469 -11.36 -5.32 12.98
C GLY A 469 -10.38 -4.73 11.96
N ALA A 470 -9.83 -5.57 11.06
CA ALA A 470 -8.97 -5.12 9.98
C ALA A 470 -9.67 -4.10 9.06
N ALA A 471 -10.92 -4.39 8.67
CA ALA A 471 -11.71 -3.46 7.87
C ALA A 471 -11.94 -2.12 8.59
N SER A 472 -12.37 -2.13 9.85
CA SER A 472 -12.59 -0.91 10.63
C SER A 472 -11.34 -0.04 10.73
N PHE A 473 -10.18 -0.59 11.05
CA PHE A 473 -8.97 0.24 11.21
C PHE A 473 -8.53 0.88 9.89
N LEU A 474 -8.58 0.14 8.78
CA LEU A 474 -8.25 0.67 7.46
C LEU A 474 -9.27 1.73 7.01
N GLY A 475 -10.57 1.51 7.26
CA GLY A 475 -11.61 2.51 7.00
C GLY A 475 -11.42 3.79 7.82
N GLY A 476 -10.99 3.67 9.09
CA GLY A 476 -10.78 4.81 9.98
C GLY A 476 -9.51 5.61 9.67
N SER A 477 -8.42 4.94 9.28
CA SER A 477 -7.13 5.58 8.97
C SER A 477 -7.04 6.09 7.54
N MET A 478 -7.44 5.29 6.54
CA MET A 478 -7.30 5.62 5.12
C MET A 478 -8.54 6.29 4.52
N ARG A 479 -9.73 6.14 5.15
CA ARG A 479 -11.03 6.65 4.65
C ARG A 479 -11.53 6.05 3.35
N MET A 480 -10.98 4.90 3.00
CA MET A 480 -11.43 4.06 1.88
C MET A 480 -12.69 3.30 2.26
N THR A 481 -13.67 3.24 1.34
CA THR A 481 -14.96 2.61 1.59
C THR A 481 -15.25 1.44 0.64
N VAL A 482 -15.67 1.73 -0.59
CA VAL A 482 -16.19 0.73 -1.53
C VAL A 482 -15.06 -0.18 -2.02
N SER A 483 -13.92 0.40 -2.39
CA SER A 483 -12.74 -0.34 -2.83
C SER A 483 -12.24 -1.30 -1.76
N LEU A 484 -12.08 -0.83 -0.52
CA LEU A 484 -11.63 -1.64 0.60
C LEU A 484 -12.59 -2.79 0.92
N CYS A 485 -13.89 -2.53 0.86
CA CYS A 485 -14.91 -3.55 1.06
C CYS A 485 -14.77 -4.70 0.04
N VAL A 486 -14.64 -4.35 -1.25
CA VAL A 486 -14.47 -5.33 -2.33
C VAL A 486 -13.13 -6.05 -2.22
N ILE A 487 -12.04 -5.35 -1.90
CA ILE A 487 -10.73 -5.97 -1.65
C ILE A 487 -10.85 -7.02 -0.53
N MET A 488 -11.48 -6.66 0.59
CA MET A 488 -11.58 -7.56 1.72
C MET A 488 -12.39 -8.82 1.38
N VAL A 489 -13.48 -8.66 0.62
CA VAL A 489 -14.33 -9.77 0.17
C VAL A 489 -13.66 -10.64 -0.90
N GLU A 490 -12.91 -10.06 -1.84
CA GLU A 490 -12.16 -10.82 -2.85
C GLU A 490 -11.05 -11.66 -2.21
N ILE A 491 -10.39 -11.15 -1.16
CA ILE A 491 -9.36 -11.92 -0.46
C ILE A 491 -9.96 -13.01 0.42
N THR A 492 -11.06 -12.73 1.12
CA THR A 492 -11.70 -13.71 2.01
C THR A 492 -12.52 -14.77 1.30
N ASN A 493 -12.87 -14.50 0.04
CA ASN A 493 -13.74 -15.34 -0.77
C ASN A 493 -15.09 -15.65 -0.09
N ASN A 494 -15.59 -14.74 0.76
CA ASN A 494 -16.86 -14.89 1.45
C ASN A 494 -17.74 -13.65 1.25
N LEU A 495 -18.68 -13.76 0.31
CA LEU A 495 -19.63 -12.71 -0.05
C LEU A 495 -20.67 -12.44 1.05
N GLN A 496 -20.93 -13.40 1.96
CA GLN A 496 -21.95 -13.25 3.00
C GLN A 496 -21.52 -12.24 4.08
N LEU A 497 -20.21 -12.05 4.28
CA LEU A 497 -19.65 -11.07 5.23
C LEU A 497 -19.74 -9.61 4.72
N LEU A 498 -20.09 -9.41 3.45
CA LEU A 498 -20.15 -8.10 2.81
C LEU A 498 -20.97 -7.06 3.60
N PRO A 499 -22.20 -7.35 4.09
CA PRO A 499 -23.00 -6.35 4.81
C PRO A 499 -22.35 -5.91 6.14
N LEU A 500 -21.70 -6.83 6.85
CA LEU A 500 -21.01 -6.54 8.11
C LEU A 500 -19.77 -5.68 7.86
N ILE A 501 -18.97 -6.02 6.83
CA ILE A 501 -17.80 -5.23 6.42
C ILE A 501 -18.25 -3.81 6.05
N MET A 502 -19.30 -3.66 5.24
CA MET A 502 -19.85 -2.36 4.86
C MET A 502 -20.29 -1.53 6.07
N LEU A 503 -21.04 -2.14 7.00
CA LEU A 503 -21.52 -1.44 8.20
C LEU A 503 -20.36 -0.91 9.04
N VAL A 504 -19.37 -1.78 9.31
CA VAL A 504 -18.19 -1.44 10.11
C VAL A 504 -17.36 -0.34 9.45
N LEU A 505 -17.16 -0.42 8.14
CA LEU A 505 -16.40 0.56 7.37
C LEU A 505 -17.08 1.93 7.41
N LEU A 506 -18.39 2.01 7.20
CA LEU A 506 -19.12 3.27 7.22
C LEU A 506 -19.09 3.94 8.60
N ILE A 507 -19.29 3.16 9.67
CA ILE A 507 -19.19 3.67 11.04
C ILE A 507 -17.78 4.18 11.33
N SER A 508 -16.76 3.37 11.04
CA SER A 508 -15.37 3.74 11.29
C SER A 508 -14.95 4.99 10.51
N LYS A 509 -15.34 5.08 9.23
CA LYS A 509 -15.08 6.24 8.38
C LYS A 509 -15.78 7.49 8.90
N ALA A 510 -17.05 7.39 9.30
CA ALA A 510 -17.81 8.52 9.86
C ALA A 510 -17.19 9.03 11.18
N VAL A 511 -16.77 8.12 12.06
CA VAL A 511 -16.07 8.47 13.30
C VAL A 511 -14.72 9.12 13.00
N GLY A 512 -13.96 8.58 12.04
CA GLY A 512 -12.71 9.19 11.61
C GLY A 512 -12.89 10.60 11.03
N ASP A 513 -13.87 10.78 10.13
CA ASP A 513 -14.17 12.05 9.42
C ASP A 513 -14.44 13.20 10.40
N PHE A 514 -14.89 12.88 11.61
CA PHE A 514 -15.08 13.86 12.68
C PHE A 514 -13.79 14.46 13.23
N PHE A 515 -12.67 13.72 13.24
CA PHE A 515 -11.42 14.13 13.89
C PHE A 515 -10.35 14.68 12.93
N ASN A 516 -10.09 13.98 11.83
CA ASN A 516 -9.03 14.36 10.88
C ASN A 516 -9.32 13.82 9.47
N GLU A 517 -8.52 14.23 8.49
CA GLU A 517 -8.59 13.71 7.12
C GLU A 517 -7.88 12.36 6.99
N GLY A 518 -8.07 11.71 5.83
CA GLY A 518 -7.42 10.45 5.52
C GLY A 518 -5.90 10.58 5.44
N LEU A 519 -5.20 9.51 5.81
CA LEU A 519 -3.73 9.49 5.90
C LEU A 519 -3.02 9.97 4.64
N TYR A 520 -3.49 9.56 3.45
CA TYR A 520 -2.83 9.90 2.18
C TYR A 520 -2.98 11.38 1.80
N GLU A 521 -4.10 12.00 2.14
CA GLU A 521 -4.35 13.43 1.88
C GLU A 521 -3.47 14.31 2.76
N GLU A 522 -3.39 13.96 4.04
CA GLU A 522 -2.52 14.60 5.02
C GLU A 522 -1.04 14.48 4.63
N GLN A 523 -0.63 13.32 4.13
CA GLN A 523 0.73 13.14 3.60
C GLN A 523 1.02 13.96 2.34
N ALA A 524 0.06 14.06 1.42
CA ALA A 524 0.19 14.89 0.22
C ALA A 524 0.35 16.37 0.60
N ARG A 525 -0.47 16.87 1.54
CA ARG A 525 -0.36 18.24 2.07
C ARG A 525 0.97 18.49 2.76
N LEU A 526 1.45 17.55 3.59
CA LEU A 526 2.78 17.66 4.19
C LEU A 526 3.88 17.77 3.14
N LYS A 527 3.78 17.02 2.02
CA LYS A 527 4.73 17.07 0.89
C LYS A 527 4.58 18.35 0.04
N GLY A 528 3.59 19.20 0.32
CA GLY A 528 3.34 20.40 -0.45
C GLY A 528 2.76 20.11 -1.84
N ILE A 529 2.10 18.96 -2.01
CA ILE A 529 1.40 18.60 -3.25
C ILE A 529 0.02 19.31 -3.22
N PRO A 530 -0.25 20.26 -4.12
CA PRO A 530 -1.55 20.94 -4.17
C PRO A 530 -2.61 19.99 -4.77
N LEU A 531 -3.39 19.34 -3.91
CA LEU A 531 -4.52 18.52 -4.34
C LEU A 531 -5.78 19.39 -4.50
N LEU A 532 -6.47 19.21 -5.62
CA LEU A 532 -7.82 19.73 -5.86
C LEU A 532 -8.84 18.69 -5.39
N ASP A 533 -9.57 19.05 -4.33
CA ASP A 533 -10.66 18.24 -3.79
C ASP A 533 -11.86 18.22 -4.77
N SER A 534 -12.67 17.15 -4.72
CA SER A 534 -13.85 17.00 -5.59
C SER A 534 -14.95 18.03 -5.32
N ARG A 535 -14.96 18.63 -4.13
CA ARG A 535 -15.89 19.68 -3.74
C ARG A 535 -15.13 20.84 -3.10
N PRO A 536 -15.49 22.10 -3.41
CA PRO A 536 -14.90 23.25 -2.76
C PRO A 536 -15.24 23.26 -1.27
N LYS A 537 -14.32 23.77 -0.45
CA LYS A 537 -14.54 23.96 0.98
C LYS A 537 -15.72 24.91 1.21
N GLN A 538 -16.45 24.74 2.31
CA GLN A 538 -17.65 25.53 2.59
C GLN A 538 -17.37 27.04 2.62
N VAL A 539 -16.19 27.44 3.10
CA VAL A 539 -15.71 28.84 3.12
C VAL A 539 -15.55 29.42 1.71
N MET A 540 -15.27 28.60 0.70
CA MET A 540 -15.08 29.02 -0.69
C MET A 540 -16.42 29.28 -1.41
N ARG A 541 -17.58 28.94 -0.83
CA ARG A 541 -18.90 29.18 -1.45
C ARG A 541 -19.22 30.66 -1.63
N ASN A 542 -18.64 31.52 -0.79
CA ASN A 542 -18.83 32.97 -0.86
C ASN A 542 -17.71 33.69 -1.64
N MET A 543 -16.76 32.94 -2.19
CA MET A 543 -15.65 33.52 -2.97
C MET A 543 -15.99 33.49 -4.46
N ASN A 544 -15.74 34.60 -5.14
CA ASN A 544 -15.90 34.70 -6.59
C ASN A 544 -14.57 34.36 -7.29
N ALA A 545 -14.63 34.02 -8.58
CA ALA A 545 -13.43 33.82 -9.40
C ALA A 545 -12.48 35.04 -9.37
N LYS A 546 -13.02 36.25 -9.25
CA LYS A 546 -12.25 37.50 -9.09
C LYS A 546 -11.38 37.49 -7.81
N ASP A 547 -11.90 36.96 -6.72
CA ASP A 547 -11.19 36.87 -5.44
C ASP A 547 -10.05 35.85 -5.51
N ALA A 548 -10.27 34.75 -6.25
CA ALA A 548 -9.26 33.72 -6.49
C ALA A 548 -8.09 34.22 -7.36
N CYS A 549 -8.38 34.99 -8.42
CA CYS A 549 -7.37 35.54 -9.34
C CYS A 549 -6.58 36.75 -8.79
N LYS A 550 -6.92 37.25 -7.59
CA LYS A 550 -6.22 38.32 -6.85
C LYS A 550 -5.62 39.46 -7.71
N ASN A 551 -6.41 40.23 -8.46
CA ASN A 551 -5.94 41.40 -9.25
C ASN A 551 -4.59 41.21 -9.99
N GLN A 552 -4.18 39.98 -10.31
CA GLN A 552 -2.88 39.73 -10.93
C GLN A 552 -2.96 40.23 -12.36
N LYS A 553 -1.98 41.06 -12.75
CA LYS A 553 -1.87 41.50 -14.13
C LYS A 553 -1.56 40.28 -14.99
N VAL A 554 -2.51 39.90 -15.85
CA VAL A 554 -2.33 38.81 -16.80
C VAL A 554 -1.41 39.30 -17.91
N VAL A 555 -0.29 38.59 -18.12
CA VAL A 555 0.60 38.85 -19.25
C VAL A 555 0.02 38.16 -20.48
N CYS A 556 -0.35 38.93 -21.48
CA CYS A 556 -0.96 38.42 -22.72
C CYS A 556 -0.01 38.62 -23.89
N LEU A 557 -0.12 37.75 -24.89
CA LEU A 557 0.61 37.90 -26.13
C LEU A 557 -0.36 38.25 -27.27
N PRO A 558 -0.14 39.33 -28.04
CA PRO A 558 -0.96 39.59 -29.20
C PRO A 558 -0.75 38.51 -30.28
N ARG A 559 -1.78 38.29 -31.11
CA ARG A 559 -1.75 37.31 -32.21
C ARG A 559 -0.54 37.49 -33.13
N VAL A 560 -0.06 38.72 -33.28
CA VAL A 560 1.19 39.05 -33.99
C VAL A 560 2.10 39.76 -32.98
N SER A 561 3.22 39.14 -32.64
CA SER A 561 4.20 39.63 -31.67
C SER A 561 5.60 39.60 -32.27
N ARG A 562 6.48 40.52 -31.88
CA ARG A 562 7.91 40.44 -32.26
C ARG A 562 8.60 39.38 -31.42
N VAL A 563 9.55 38.66 -32.00
CA VAL A 563 10.29 37.58 -31.30
C VAL A 563 11.00 38.11 -30.06
N VAL A 564 11.57 39.31 -30.12
CA VAL A 564 12.24 39.96 -28.98
C VAL A 564 11.28 40.16 -27.80
N ASP A 565 10.03 40.57 -28.09
CA ASP A 565 9.01 40.77 -27.06
C ASP A 565 8.64 39.42 -26.40
N ILE A 566 8.48 38.35 -27.19
CA ILE A 566 8.20 37.00 -26.66
C ILE A 566 9.35 36.50 -25.77
N VAL A 567 10.60 36.61 -26.24
CA VAL A 567 11.78 36.15 -25.49
C VAL A 567 11.90 36.91 -24.17
N SER A 568 11.71 38.23 -24.18
CA SER A 568 11.74 39.04 -22.96
C SER A 568 10.63 38.66 -21.97
N VAL A 569 9.42 38.33 -22.45
CA VAL A 569 8.32 37.83 -21.62
C VAL A 569 8.64 36.47 -21.00
N LEU A 570 9.17 35.54 -21.79
CA LEU A 570 9.54 34.19 -21.33
C LEU A 570 10.72 34.19 -20.34
N GLN A 571 11.66 35.14 -20.47
CA GLN A 571 12.78 35.28 -19.54
C GLN A 571 12.37 36.00 -18.25
N SER A 572 11.41 36.93 -18.32
CA SER A 572 10.96 37.71 -17.17
C SER A 572 9.92 36.98 -16.30
N ASN A 573 9.19 36.01 -16.86
CA ASN A 573 8.12 35.29 -16.17
C ASN A 573 8.40 33.80 -16.06
N LYS A 574 7.80 33.17 -15.04
CA LYS A 574 7.82 31.70 -14.85
C LYS A 574 6.49 31.04 -15.23
N HIS A 575 5.62 31.76 -15.94
CA HIS A 575 4.33 31.26 -16.38
C HIS A 575 4.51 30.36 -17.61
N ASN A 576 3.81 29.22 -17.64
CA ASN A 576 3.83 28.28 -18.77
C ASN A 576 2.71 28.52 -19.79
N GLY A 577 1.71 29.35 -19.46
CA GLY A 577 0.57 29.65 -20.32
C GLY A 577 0.32 31.16 -20.43
N PHE A 578 0.11 31.63 -21.65
CA PHE A 578 -0.15 33.04 -21.96
C PHE A 578 -1.39 33.15 -22.84
N PRO A 579 -2.44 33.88 -22.43
CA PRO A 579 -3.61 34.07 -23.28
C PRO A 579 -3.26 34.92 -24.50
N VAL A 580 -3.79 34.53 -25.65
CA VAL A 580 -3.65 35.28 -26.89
C VAL A 580 -4.80 36.29 -27.00
N SER A 581 -4.51 37.56 -26.70
CA SER A 581 -5.50 38.63 -26.78
C SER A 581 -4.86 39.97 -27.13
N ARG A 582 -5.67 40.95 -27.56
CA ARG A 582 -5.23 42.34 -27.65
C ARG A 582 -5.23 42.94 -26.24
N CYS A 583 -4.19 42.69 -25.45
CA CYS A 583 -4.06 43.38 -24.18
C CYS A 583 -3.66 44.84 -24.42
N GLN A 584 -4.50 45.77 -23.96
CA GLN A 584 -4.12 47.16 -23.80
C GLN A 584 -3.09 47.19 -22.66
N PHE A 585 -1.87 47.63 -22.99
CA PHE A 585 -0.77 47.82 -22.03
C PHE A 585 -1.10 48.88 -20.99
#